data_AF-A0A9X8E3G9-F1
#
_entry.id   AF-A0A9X8E3G9-F1
#
_cell.length_a   1.000
_cell.length_b   1.000
_cell.length_c   1.000
_cell.angle_alpha   90.00
_cell.angle_beta   90.00
_cell.angle_gamma   90.00
#
_symmetry.space_group_name_H-M   'P 1'
#
loop_
_entity.id
_entity.type
_entity.pdbx_description
1 polymer ?
#
loop_
_entity_poly.entity_id
_entity_poly.type
_entity_poly.pdbx_seq_one_letter_code
_entity_poly.pdbx_strand_id
1 'polypeptide(L)'
;MIRSTDPHLEPFRFFADARPTVSSRSRYYFRPCYRYITATPSALHFPLLISWMSSKKESTGTSSSSPVKPVLMALDQHTSSMELPASNLRVVYLNQPQKNVGFAGNQVVTAKYNVWTFVPAFCYERFTQVSNFYFLLVGIGQVIPAITSTFGLPYSLVLGLVLFVDAIFTGVEDFHRHAADAVMNARETRVFDPTLPTSFRQTTWKDIVVGDVLQIKKYEAVPADMLLLAVHETDPSAPVGMCFIETKSLDGETNLKIRQALPCTFAQLHDPASIGHLPGRVACEHPNHDVNNFMGRFEPGDDASVIPLDLKNVVLRGCVIRNTPFVYGLVLNTGTHFKPPRAILQLL
;
A
#
# COMPACT_ATOMS: atom_id res chain seq x y z
N MET A 1 -52.61 -36.57 -63.73
CA MET A 1 -52.96 -35.22 -64.23
C MET A 1 -53.31 -34.35 -63.03
N ILE A 2 -52.65 -33.19 -62.92
CA ILE A 2 -53.13 -31.93 -62.31
C ILE A 2 -53.02 -31.76 -60.76
N ARG A 3 -52.05 -30.89 -60.41
CA ARG A 3 -52.03 -29.75 -59.43
C ARG A 3 -52.33 -30.01 -57.95
N SER A 4 -51.37 -29.80 -57.05
CA SER A 4 -50.78 -28.52 -56.56
C SER A 4 -51.60 -27.90 -55.43
N THR A 5 -51.04 -27.86 -54.22
CA THR A 5 -50.73 -26.64 -53.44
C THR A 5 -50.09 -27.03 -52.08
N ASP A 6 -48.86 -26.58 -51.89
CA ASP A 6 -48.09 -26.46 -50.63
C ASP A 6 -48.68 -25.33 -49.73
N PRO A 7 -48.10 -24.96 -48.56
CA PRO A 7 -47.22 -25.66 -47.61
C PRO A 7 -47.63 -25.44 -46.12
N HIS A 8 -47.09 -26.22 -45.18
CA HIS A 8 -46.49 -25.77 -43.90
C HIS A 8 -46.30 -26.95 -42.92
N LEU A 9 -45.13 -26.93 -42.25
CA LEU A 9 -44.65 -27.76 -41.14
C LEU A 9 -44.02 -29.11 -41.49
N GLU A 10 -42.71 -29.22 -41.22
CA GLU A 10 -41.98 -30.35 -40.59
C GLU A 10 -40.46 -30.00 -40.57
N PRO A 11 -39.58 -30.73 -39.84
CA PRO A 11 -38.60 -30.14 -38.92
C PRO A 11 -37.13 -30.48 -39.28
N PHE A 12 -36.20 -29.94 -38.48
CA PHE A 12 -34.86 -30.46 -38.13
C PHE A 12 -34.05 -31.27 -39.18
N ARG A 13 -32.93 -30.69 -39.66
CA ARG A 13 -31.59 -31.31 -39.56
C ARG A 13 -30.43 -30.35 -39.92
N PHE A 14 -29.52 -30.24 -38.95
CA PHE A 14 -28.05 -30.11 -39.01
C PHE A 14 -27.38 -29.52 -40.26
N PHE A 15 -26.65 -28.41 -40.08
CA PHE A 15 -25.25 -28.31 -40.49
C PHE A 15 -24.47 -27.38 -39.54
N ALA A 16 -23.24 -27.78 -39.27
CA ALA A 16 -22.33 -27.23 -38.28
C ALA A 16 -21.63 -25.96 -38.77
N ASP A 17 -21.56 -24.93 -37.91
CA ASP A 17 -20.36 -24.11 -37.73
C ASP A 17 -20.50 -23.26 -36.46
N ALA A 18 -19.72 -23.53 -35.42
CA ALA A 18 -19.72 -22.74 -34.19
C ALA A 18 -18.31 -22.60 -33.61
N ARG A 19 -17.76 -21.40 -33.78
CA ARG A 19 -16.58 -20.86 -33.09
C ARG A 19 -16.86 -20.83 -31.58
N PRO A 20 -15.89 -21.14 -30.70
CA PRO A 20 -16.12 -21.04 -29.27
C PRO A 20 -16.01 -19.59 -28.80
N THR A 21 -17.17 -18.97 -28.58
CA THR A 21 -17.34 -17.87 -27.61
C THR A 21 -17.34 -18.46 -26.20
N VAL A 22 -16.29 -18.19 -25.42
CA VAL A 22 -16.28 -18.51 -23.98
C VAL A 22 -16.85 -17.32 -23.21
N SER A 23 -18.15 -17.41 -22.95
CA SER A 23 -18.85 -16.69 -21.90
C SER A 23 -18.80 -17.50 -20.60
N SER A 24 -18.78 -16.78 -19.48
CA SER A 24 -19.22 -17.22 -18.16
C SER A 24 -18.32 -18.24 -17.42
N ARG A 25 -17.54 -17.73 -16.46
CA ARG A 25 -17.20 -18.48 -15.24
C ARG A 25 -17.16 -17.59 -14.00
N SER A 26 -17.99 -18.00 -13.04
CA SER A 26 -18.03 -17.72 -11.60
C SER A 26 -17.25 -16.53 -11.04
N ARG A 27 -18.02 -15.53 -10.60
CA ARG A 27 -17.64 -14.61 -9.52
C ARG A 27 -17.38 -15.41 -8.24
N TYR A 28 -16.12 -15.68 -7.92
CA TYR A 28 -15.70 -15.93 -6.55
C TYR A 28 -15.41 -14.57 -5.89
N TYR A 29 -16.40 -14.02 -5.20
CA TYR A 29 -16.17 -12.93 -4.26
C TYR A 29 -15.45 -13.51 -3.04
N PHE A 30 -14.12 -13.41 -2.99
CA PHE A 30 -13.40 -13.57 -1.73
C PHE A 30 -13.46 -12.25 -0.96
N ARG A 31 -14.42 -12.17 -0.03
CA ARG A 31 -14.40 -11.19 1.06
C ARG A 31 -13.34 -11.62 2.08
N PRO A 32 -12.39 -10.77 2.49
CA PRO A 32 -11.68 -10.99 3.73
C PRO A 32 -12.62 -10.66 4.90
N CYS A 33 -13.25 -11.68 5.47
CA CYS A 33 -13.88 -11.57 6.78
C CYS A 33 -12.78 -11.49 7.83
N TYR A 34 -12.40 -10.29 8.25
CA TYR A 34 -11.74 -10.09 9.54
C TYR A 34 -12.75 -10.40 10.64
N ARG A 35 -12.79 -11.66 11.08
CA ARG A 35 -13.57 -12.08 12.24
C ARG A 35 -12.70 -11.83 13.47
N TYR A 36 -12.86 -10.66 14.08
CA TYR A 36 -12.38 -10.43 15.44
C TYR A 36 -13.06 -11.46 16.36
N ILE A 37 -12.27 -12.35 16.95
CA ILE A 37 -12.70 -13.22 18.04
C ILE A 37 -12.88 -12.29 19.24
N THR A 38 -14.13 -11.88 19.49
CA THR A 38 -14.53 -11.27 20.76
C THR A 38 -14.48 -12.36 21.83
N ALA A 39 -13.40 -12.40 22.59
CA ALA A 39 -13.34 -13.15 23.83
C ALA A 39 -14.29 -12.49 24.82
N THR A 40 -15.35 -13.20 25.21
CA THR A 40 -16.16 -12.88 26.38
C THR A 40 -15.36 -13.19 27.65
N PRO A 41 -15.13 -12.23 28.58
CA PRO A 41 -14.74 -12.58 29.92
C PRO A 41 -16.00 -12.75 30.77
N SER A 42 -16.23 -13.98 31.20
CA SER A 42 -17.14 -14.33 32.29
C SER A 42 -16.73 -13.62 33.58
N ALA A 43 -17.75 -13.18 34.30
CA ALA A 43 -17.66 -12.41 35.53
C ALA A 43 -16.90 -13.13 36.65
N LEU A 44 -15.95 -12.42 37.26
CA LEU A 44 -15.53 -12.64 38.64
C LEU A 44 -15.34 -11.26 39.31
N HIS A 45 -16.21 -11.01 40.29
CA HIS A 45 -16.22 -9.89 41.22
C HIS A 45 -14.88 -9.71 41.95
N PHE A 46 -14.41 -8.47 42.12
CA PHE A 46 -13.85 -7.95 43.38
C PHE A 46 -13.73 -6.40 43.29
N PRO A 47 -14.49 -5.62 44.09
CA PRO A 47 -14.39 -4.17 44.13
C PRO A 47 -13.40 -3.76 45.22
N LEU A 48 -12.43 -2.88 44.92
CA LEU A 48 -11.69 -2.02 45.88
C LEU A 48 -10.52 -1.36 45.15
N LEU A 49 -10.77 -0.33 44.31
CA LEU A 49 -9.74 0.69 44.00
C LEU A 49 -10.29 1.96 43.31
N ILE A 50 -11.52 2.38 43.65
CA ILE A 50 -12.07 3.68 43.24
C ILE A 50 -12.51 4.42 44.50
N SER A 51 -11.54 4.85 45.30
CA SER A 51 -11.76 5.71 46.48
C SER A 51 -10.52 6.53 46.85
N TRP A 52 -9.69 6.89 45.85
CA TRP A 52 -8.43 7.63 46.13
C TRP A 52 -8.11 8.81 45.18
N MET A 53 -8.98 9.17 44.24
CA MET A 53 -8.79 10.40 43.44
C MET A 53 -10.05 11.26 43.37
N SER A 54 -10.65 11.49 44.54
CA SER A 54 -11.58 12.60 44.75
C SER A 54 -11.28 13.24 46.10
N SER A 55 -10.25 14.08 46.15
CA SER A 55 -10.09 15.11 47.20
C SER A 55 -8.88 16.00 46.90
N LYS A 56 -9.15 17.28 46.65
CA LYS A 56 -8.33 18.52 46.76
C LYS A 56 -8.52 19.38 45.51
N LYS A 57 -8.86 20.67 45.59
CA LYS A 57 -9.11 21.56 46.72
C LYS A 57 -9.70 22.84 46.10
N GLU A 58 -10.82 23.32 46.62
CA GLU A 58 -11.25 24.71 46.45
C GLU A 58 -10.59 25.59 47.50
N SER A 59 -10.17 26.79 47.11
CA SER A 59 -10.09 27.97 47.98
C SER A 59 -10.10 29.27 47.15
N THR A 60 -11.22 30.00 47.24
CA THR A 60 -11.39 31.48 47.35
C THR A 60 -10.11 32.33 47.24
N GLY A 61 -9.97 33.46 46.53
CA GLY A 61 -10.89 34.44 45.93
C GLY A 61 -10.45 35.85 46.36
N THR A 62 -10.04 36.75 45.44
CA THR A 62 -10.14 38.23 45.58
C THR A 62 -9.76 38.97 44.28
N SER A 63 -10.53 40.01 43.97
CA SER A 63 -10.50 40.87 42.79
C SER A 63 -9.64 42.13 42.97
N SER A 64 -8.93 42.57 41.93
CA SER A 64 -8.66 44.00 41.70
C SER A 64 -8.38 44.35 40.23
N SER A 65 -9.14 45.35 39.77
CA SER A 65 -8.98 46.34 38.69
C SER A 65 -7.86 46.25 37.63
N SER A 66 -8.31 46.38 36.38
CA SER A 66 -7.64 46.66 35.09
C SER A 66 -6.72 47.92 35.07
N PRO A 67 -5.90 48.17 34.02
CA PRO A 67 -6.43 48.63 32.72
C PRO A 67 -5.78 48.04 31.45
N VAL A 68 -6.58 48.12 30.40
CA VAL A 68 -6.36 47.77 28.99
C VAL A 68 -5.25 48.61 28.34
N LYS A 69 -4.44 47.98 27.48
CA LYS A 69 -3.68 48.65 26.41
C LYS A 69 -3.92 47.92 25.08
N PRO A 70 -3.95 48.65 23.95
CA PRO A 70 -4.68 48.26 22.75
C PRO A 70 -3.92 47.25 21.87
N VAL A 71 -4.65 46.25 21.38
CA VAL A 71 -4.22 45.31 20.34
C VAL A 71 -4.51 45.94 18.99
N LEU A 72 -3.52 46.60 18.37
CA LEU A 72 -3.49 46.82 16.93
C LEU A 72 -2.07 47.20 16.48
N MET A 73 -1.28 46.18 16.13
CA MET A 73 -0.19 46.20 15.12
C MET A 73 0.66 44.93 15.30
N ALA A 74 0.16 43.84 14.72
CA ALA A 74 0.97 42.67 14.34
C ALA A 74 0.24 41.99 13.18
N LEU A 75 0.04 42.76 12.11
CA LEU A 75 -0.32 42.24 10.81
C LEU A 75 0.97 42.15 10.00
N ASP A 76 1.84 41.22 10.38
CA ASP A 76 2.88 40.68 9.53
C ASP A 76 3.52 39.49 10.26
N GLN A 77 3.75 38.42 9.51
CA GLN A 77 4.47 37.19 9.91
C GLN A 77 3.70 36.17 10.75
N HIS A 78 2.79 35.43 10.11
CA HIS A 78 2.66 33.98 10.34
C HIS A 78 2.05 33.29 9.11
N THR A 79 2.68 33.48 7.94
CA THR A 79 2.72 32.41 6.93
C THR A 79 4.03 31.66 7.18
N SER A 80 4.05 30.88 8.25
CA SER A 80 5.13 29.94 8.49
C SER A 80 4.96 28.81 7.48
N SER A 81 5.51 28.99 6.28
CA SER A 81 5.89 27.87 5.44
C SER A 81 6.77 26.97 6.31
N MET A 82 6.24 25.80 6.64
CA MET A 82 6.96 24.76 7.36
C MET A 82 8.06 24.27 6.42
N GLU A 83 9.19 24.99 6.38
CA GLU A 83 10.36 24.60 5.60
C GLU A 83 10.92 23.33 6.22
N LEU A 84 10.82 22.23 5.48
CA LEU A 84 11.50 20.98 5.84
C LEU A 84 13.00 21.27 5.96
N PRO A 85 13.66 20.88 7.06
CA PRO A 85 15.09 21.07 7.21
C PRO A 85 15.83 20.33 6.08
N ALA A 86 16.62 21.08 5.30
CA ALA A 86 17.24 20.63 4.05
C ALA A 86 18.15 19.38 4.17
N SER A 87 18.51 18.95 5.38
CA SER A 87 19.41 17.83 5.63
C SER A 87 18.77 16.43 5.53
N ASN A 88 17.43 16.32 5.47
CA ASN A 88 16.72 15.04 5.41
C ASN A 88 15.65 14.97 4.32
N LEU A 89 15.86 15.64 3.18
CA LEU A 89 14.96 15.58 2.03
C LEU A 89 15.41 14.53 1.02
N ARG A 90 14.45 13.76 0.52
CA ARG A 90 14.62 12.86 -0.62
C ARG A 90 14.48 13.67 -1.89
N VAL A 91 15.45 13.55 -2.80
CA VAL A 91 15.43 14.26 -4.09
C VAL A 91 15.28 13.27 -5.24
N VAL A 92 14.30 13.51 -6.11
CA VAL A 92 14.03 12.73 -7.33
C VAL A 92 14.16 13.64 -8.54
N TYR A 93 15.03 13.30 -9.49
CA TYR A 93 15.28 14.09 -10.68
C TYR A 93 14.42 13.60 -11.85
N LEU A 94 13.83 14.54 -12.60
CA LEU A 94 13.08 14.20 -13.81
C LEU A 94 14.04 13.95 -14.98
N ASN A 95 13.77 12.93 -15.79
CA ASN A 95 14.52 12.59 -17.01
C ASN A 95 16.05 12.39 -16.80
N GLN A 96 16.50 12.16 -15.57
CA GLN A 96 17.91 11.95 -15.22
C GLN A 96 18.09 10.67 -14.37
N PRO A 97 17.94 9.48 -14.99
CA PRO A 97 17.95 8.20 -14.25
C PRO A 97 19.28 7.95 -13.53
N GLN A 98 20.40 8.46 -14.06
CA GLN A 98 21.72 8.34 -13.46
C GLN A 98 21.82 8.98 -12.06
N LYS A 99 21.00 10.00 -11.78
CA LYS A 99 20.95 10.67 -10.47
C LYS A 99 19.97 10.00 -9.49
N ASN A 100 19.07 9.16 -9.99
CA ASN A 100 18.07 8.45 -9.19
C ASN A 100 18.54 7.05 -8.75
N VAL A 101 19.85 6.86 -8.59
CA VAL A 101 20.43 5.59 -8.16
C VAL A 101 20.35 5.42 -6.64
N GLY A 102 20.24 4.18 -6.16
CA GLY A 102 20.28 3.86 -4.73
C GLY A 102 18.93 3.82 -4.02
N PHE A 103 17.82 3.95 -4.75
CA PHE A 103 16.48 3.72 -4.19
C PHE A 103 16.11 2.23 -4.14
N ALA A 104 15.20 1.88 -3.22
CA ALA A 104 14.68 0.52 -3.09
C ALA A 104 13.89 0.10 -4.34
N GLY A 105 13.88 -1.21 -4.63
CA GLY A 105 13.09 -1.77 -5.72
C GLY A 105 11.60 -1.86 -5.38
N ASN A 106 10.72 -1.90 -6.39
CA ASN A 106 9.27 -1.89 -6.16
C ASN A 106 8.64 -3.26 -5.83
N GLN A 107 9.46 -4.29 -5.68
CA GLN A 107 9.01 -5.64 -5.32
C GLN A 107 8.35 -5.64 -3.94
N VAL A 108 7.16 -6.25 -3.84
CA VAL A 108 6.50 -6.50 -2.55
C VAL A 108 6.70 -7.95 -2.14
N VAL A 109 7.09 -8.11 -0.88
CA VAL A 109 7.22 -9.39 -0.21
C VAL A 109 6.44 -9.30 1.11
N THR A 110 5.31 -9.99 1.18
CA THR A 110 4.47 -10.14 2.38
C THR A 110 4.65 -11.51 3.04
N ALA A 111 5.21 -12.47 2.30
CA ALA A 111 5.60 -13.75 2.87
C ALA A 111 6.70 -13.60 3.92
N LYS A 112 6.57 -14.34 5.01
CA LYS A 112 7.45 -14.23 6.18
C LYS A 112 8.65 -15.15 6.11
N TYR A 113 8.47 -16.33 5.49
CA TYR A 113 9.47 -17.37 5.51
C TYR A 113 9.97 -17.66 4.10
N ASN A 114 11.26 -17.93 4.00
CA ASN A 114 11.83 -18.63 2.86
C ASN A 114 11.79 -20.13 3.16
N VAL A 115 11.84 -20.98 2.13
CA VAL A 115 11.78 -22.45 2.26
C VAL A 115 12.79 -22.96 3.30
N TRP A 116 13.99 -22.38 3.33
CA TRP A 116 15.06 -22.75 4.28
C TRP A 116 14.92 -22.10 5.66
N THR A 117 14.35 -20.91 5.75
CA THR A 117 14.20 -20.20 7.04
C THR A 117 12.92 -20.58 7.77
N PHE A 118 11.98 -21.27 7.10
CA PHE A 118 10.69 -21.66 7.65
C PHE A 118 10.84 -22.45 8.95
N VAL A 119 11.54 -23.58 8.94
CA VAL A 119 11.67 -24.45 10.11
C VAL A 119 12.35 -23.75 11.30
N PRO A 120 13.55 -23.15 11.17
CA PRO A 120 14.21 -22.52 12.33
C PRO A 120 13.44 -21.31 12.86
N ALA A 121 12.88 -20.46 11.99
CA ALA A 121 12.11 -19.30 12.43
C ALA A 121 10.77 -19.70 13.04
N PHE A 122 10.07 -20.66 12.44
CA PHE A 122 8.82 -21.21 12.99
C PHE A 122 9.05 -21.81 14.38
N CYS A 123 10.07 -22.65 14.55
CA CYS A 123 10.40 -23.23 15.84
C CYS A 123 10.73 -22.14 16.87
N TYR A 124 11.52 -21.13 16.51
CA TYR A 124 11.82 -20.02 17.40
C TYR A 124 10.55 -19.26 17.84
N GLU A 125 9.67 -18.91 16.91
CA GLU A 125 8.41 -18.24 17.22
C GLU A 125 7.46 -19.11 18.07
N ARG A 126 7.41 -20.42 17.82
CA ARG A 126 6.56 -21.32 18.61
C ARG A 126 7.13 -21.56 20.00
N PHE A 127 8.43 -21.75 20.16
CA PHE A 127 9.06 -22.04 21.45
C PHE A 127 9.33 -20.80 22.30
N THR A 128 9.24 -19.59 21.75
CA THR A 128 9.22 -18.35 22.55
C THR A 128 7.89 -18.14 23.28
N GLN A 129 6.83 -18.86 22.87
CA GLN A 129 5.55 -18.85 23.59
C GLN A 129 5.67 -19.67 24.89
N VAL A 130 5.32 -19.05 26.02
CA VAL A 130 5.48 -19.60 27.39
C VAL A 130 4.92 -21.02 27.51
N SER A 131 3.74 -21.29 26.96
CA SER A 131 3.11 -22.63 27.01
C SER A 131 3.93 -23.69 26.29
N ASN A 132 4.38 -23.41 25.05
CA ASN A 132 5.14 -24.36 24.25
C ASN A 132 6.53 -24.59 24.84
N PHE A 133 7.15 -23.54 25.40
CA PHE A 133 8.40 -23.64 26.14
C PHE A 133 8.27 -24.52 27.38
N TYR A 134 7.21 -24.33 28.17
CA TYR A 134 6.92 -25.17 29.33
C TYR A 134 6.77 -26.65 28.93
N PHE A 135 5.96 -26.95 27.90
CA PHE A 135 5.79 -28.32 27.43
C PHE A 135 7.07 -28.92 26.83
N LEU A 136 7.93 -28.09 26.24
CA LEU A 136 9.26 -28.51 25.77
C LEU A 136 10.15 -28.97 26.95
N LEU A 137 10.21 -28.18 28.03
CA LEU A 137 10.99 -28.54 29.23
C LEU A 137 10.46 -29.81 29.90
N VAL A 138 9.14 -29.92 30.05
CA VAL A 138 8.48 -31.13 30.58
C VAL A 138 8.79 -32.33 29.69
N GLY A 139 8.74 -32.16 28.36
CA GLY A 139 9.07 -33.19 27.39
C GLY A 139 10.52 -33.69 27.52
N ILE A 140 11.48 -32.78 27.69
CA ILE A 140 12.90 -33.14 27.91
C ILE A 140 13.08 -33.92 29.21
N GLY A 141 12.44 -33.48 30.30
CA GLY A 141 12.51 -34.19 31.59
C GLY A 141 11.97 -35.62 31.54
N GLN A 142 10.92 -35.86 30.74
CA GLN A 142 10.30 -37.18 30.57
C GLN A 142 11.12 -38.18 29.76
N VAL A 143 12.12 -37.72 28.99
CA VAL A 143 13.07 -38.60 28.28
C VAL A 143 14.01 -39.30 29.25
N ILE A 144 14.24 -38.73 30.44
CA ILE A 144 15.14 -39.29 31.45
C ILE A 144 14.39 -40.41 32.21
N PRO A 145 14.79 -41.69 32.06
CA PRO A 145 14.06 -42.83 32.62
C PRO A 145 13.96 -42.81 34.15
N ALA A 146 14.91 -42.15 34.82
CA ALA A 146 14.96 -42.05 36.28
C ALA A 146 13.88 -41.15 36.89
N ILE A 147 13.27 -40.27 36.10
CA ILE A 147 12.32 -39.24 36.57
C ILE A 147 10.91 -39.48 35.99
N THR A 148 10.80 -40.31 34.96
CA THR A 148 9.56 -40.48 34.20
C THR A 148 8.67 -41.57 34.80
N SER A 149 7.40 -41.26 35.06
CA SER A 149 6.40 -42.26 35.53
C SER A 149 5.65 -42.95 34.39
N THR A 150 5.92 -42.57 33.13
CA THR A 150 5.10 -42.93 31.94
C THR A 150 5.75 -43.98 31.03
N PHE A 151 6.68 -44.81 31.55
CA PHE A 151 7.37 -45.86 30.77
C PHE A 151 8.01 -45.37 29.46
N GLY A 152 8.51 -44.13 29.44
CA GLY A 152 9.22 -43.58 28.28
C GLY A 152 8.35 -43.20 27.08
N LEU A 153 7.02 -43.09 27.23
CA LEU A 153 6.15 -42.41 26.26
C LEU A 153 6.01 -40.94 26.65
N PRO A 154 6.78 -40.02 26.04
CA PRO A 154 6.77 -38.63 26.44
C PRO A 154 5.48 -37.95 25.94
N TYR A 155 4.89 -37.11 26.79
CA TYR A 155 3.82 -36.17 26.41
C TYR A 155 4.26 -35.22 25.27
N SER A 156 5.57 -35.16 24.99
CA SER A 156 6.13 -34.51 23.80
C SER A 156 5.55 -34.99 22.47
N LEU A 157 4.97 -36.20 22.38
CA LEU A 157 4.28 -36.65 21.18
C LEU A 157 3.05 -35.80 20.86
N VAL A 158 2.29 -35.41 21.88
CA VAL A 158 1.11 -34.54 21.72
C VAL A 158 1.56 -33.13 21.33
N LEU A 159 2.60 -32.60 21.96
CA LEU A 159 3.19 -31.31 21.59
C LEU A 159 3.71 -31.32 20.14
N GLY A 160 4.44 -32.36 19.75
CA GLY A 160 4.95 -32.53 18.40
C GLY A 160 3.84 -32.58 17.36
N LEU A 161 2.74 -33.28 17.66
CA LEU A 161 1.57 -33.32 16.79
C LEU A 161 0.93 -31.94 16.63
N VAL A 162 0.71 -31.21 17.73
CA VAL A 162 0.13 -29.86 17.70
C VAL A 162 1.01 -28.91 16.89
N LEU A 163 2.32 -28.90 17.17
CA LEU A 163 3.28 -28.06 16.43
C LEU A 163 3.38 -28.44 14.95
N PHE A 164 3.25 -29.72 14.63
CA PHE A 164 3.24 -30.20 13.25
C PHE A 164 2.00 -29.71 12.48
N VAL A 165 0.82 -29.80 13.08
CA VAL A 165 -0.42 -29.29 12.49
C VAL A 165 -0.33 -27.77 12.29
N ASP A 166 0.17 -27.03 13.28
CA ASP A 166 0.41 -25.58 13.18
C ASP A 166 1.41 -25.23 12.07
N ALA A 167 2.47 -26.03 11.92
CA ALA A 167 3.46 -25.85 10.86
C ALA A 167 2.83 -26.02 9.48
N ILE A 168 1.95 -27.01 9.30
CA ILE A 168 1.23 -27.19 8.03
C ILE A 168 0.37 -25.97 7.73
N PHE A 169 -0.48 -25.53 8.68
CA PHE A 169 -1.36 -24.37 8.45
C PHE A 169 -0.56 -23.10 8.14
N THR A 170 0.51 -22.85 8.91
CA THR A 170 1.39 -21.68 8.70
C THR A 170 2.10 -21.77 7.34
N GLY A 171 2.59 -22.95 6.96
CA GLY A 171 3.25 -23.16 5.68
C GLY A 171 2.31 -23.00 4.49
N VAL A 172 1.08 -23.50 4.60
CA VAL A 172 0.04 -23.30 3.57
C VAL A 172 -0.32 -21.81 3.46
N GLU A 173 -0.49 -21.11 4.57
CA GLU A 173 -0.76 -19.66 4.56
C GLU A 173 0.38 -18.88 3.91
N ASP A 174 1.63 -19.17 4.28
CA ASP A 174 2.80 -18.46 3.72
C ASP A 174 2.99 -18.78 2.22
N PHE A 175 2.69 -20.00 1.79
CA PHE A 175 2.67 -20.34 0.36
C PHE A 175 1.63 -19.51 -0.42
N HIS A 176 0.43 -19.34 0.15
CA HIS A 176 -0.58 -18.46 -0.47
C HIS A 176 -0.12 -17.00 -0.53
N ARG A 177 0.65 -16.53 0.46
CA ARG A 177 1.27 -15.18 0.41
C ARG A 177 2.30 -15.07 -0.70
N HIS A 178 3.20 -16.05 -0.85
CA HIS A 178 4.14 -16.08 -1.97
C HIS A 178 3.44 -16.07 -3.33
N ALA A 179 2.37 -16.85 -3.48
CA ALA A 179 1.57 -16.86 -4.70
C ALA A 179 0.91 -15.49 -4.97
N ALA A 180 0.33 -14.85 -3.94
CA ALA A 180 -0.27 -13.53 -4.05
C ALA A 180 0.77 -12.45 -4.40
N ASP A 181 1.94 -12.47 -3.75
CA ASP A 181 3.06 -11.57 -4.03
C ASP A 181 3.55 -11.72 -5.47
N ALA A 182 3.70 -12.96 -5.95
CA ALA A 182 4.10 -13.23 -7.34
C ALA A 182 3.11 -12.63 -8.34
N VAL A 183 1.80 -12.79 -8.09
CA VAL A 183 0.75 -12.19 -8.93
C VAL A 183 0.80 -10.65 -8.89
N MET A 184 1.00 -10.04 -7.72
CA MET A 184 1.09 -8.59 -7.58
C MET A 184 2.31 -8.02 -8.29
N ASN A 185 3.47 -8.64 -8.11
CA ASN A 185 4.73 -8.22 -8.71
C ASN A 185 4.76 -8.39 -10.23
N ALA A 186 4.02 -9.36 -10.77
CA ALA A 186 3.92 -9.63 -12.20
C ALA A 186 2.89 -8.76 -12.93
N ARG A 187 2.13 -7.89 -12.23
CA ARG A 187 1.22 -6.95 -12.88
C ARG A 187 1.97 -6.03 -13.82
N GLU A 188 1.37 -5.67 -14.94
CA GLU A 188 2.00 -4.81 -15.95
C GLU A 188 1.61 -3.34 -15.76
N THR A 189 2.50 -2.46 -16.18
CA THR A 189 2.28 -1.01 -16.31
C THR A 189 3.06 -0.44 -17.49
N ARG A 190 2.90 0.86 -17.76
CA ARG A 190 3.49 1.57 -18.89
C ARG A 190 4.44 2.63 -18.37
N VAL A 191 5.73 2.46 -18.62
CA VAL A 191 6.79 3.43 -18.30
C VAL A 191 7.13 4.23 -19.56
N PHE A 192 7.30 5.52 -19.41
CA PHE A 192 7.76 6.40 -20.48
C PHE A 192 9.20 6.06 -20.87
N ASP A 193 9.42 5.84 -22.16
CA ASP A 193 10.74 5.57 -22.72
C ASP A 193 10.92 6.45 -23.98
N PRO A 194 11.81 7.46 -23.93
CA PRO A 194 11.99 8.40 -25.04
C PRO A 194 12.66 7.73 -26.26
N THR A 195 13.25 6.54 -26.10
CA THR A 195 13.92 5.84 -27.20
C THR A 195 12.93 5.09 -28.11
N LEU A 196 11.70 4.87 -27.63
CA LEU A 196 10.69 4.10 -28.35
C LEU A 196 9.77 5.01 -29.18
N PRO A 197 9.37 4.57 -30.39
CA PRO A 197 8.43 5.34 -31.22
C PRO A 197 7.03 5.43 -30.60
N THR A 198 6.67 4.48 -29.72
CA THR A 198 5.40 4.46 -28.98
C THR A 198 5.44 5.28 -27.70
N SER A 199 6.58 5.90 -27.36
CA SER A 199 6.87 6.66 -26.13
C SER A 199 6.70 5.90 -24.81
N PHE A 200 6.09 4.72 -24.80
CA PHE A 200 5.85 3.92 -23.60
C PHE A 200 6.26 2.46 -23.82
N ARG A 201 6.99 1.93 -22.84
CA ARG A 201 7.37 0.52 -22.71
C ARG A 201 6.47 -0.16 -21.68
N GLN A 202 6.05 -1.39 -21.96
CA GLN A 202 5.41 -2.23 -20.94
C GLN A 202 6.47 -2.79 -19.98
N THR A 203 6.19 -2.74 -18.68
CA THR A 203 7.05 -3.28 -17.63
C THR A 203 6.22 -3.94 -16.53
N THR A 204 6.85 -4.76 -15.69
CA THR A 204 6.18 -5.34 -14.52
C THR A 204 6.29 -4.42 -13.30
N TRP A 205 5.37 -4.58 -12.33
CA TRP A 205 5.33 -3.74 -11.14
C TRP A 205 6.62 -3.81 -10.32
N LYS A 206 7.25 -4.99 -10.22
CA LYS A 206 8.52 -5.15 -9.48
C LYS A 206 9.70 -4.39 -10.12
N ASP A 207 9.64 -4.14 -11.43
CA ASP A 207 10.76 -3.58 -12.20
C ASP A 207 10.66 -2.04 -12.32
N ILE A 208 9.66 -1.42 -11.68
CA ILE A 208 9.50 0.04 -11.62
C ILE A 208 10.56 0.62 -10.69
N VAL A 209 11.20 1.70 -11.12
CA VAL A 209 12.18 2.44 -10.33
C VAL A 209 11.74 3.88 -10.06
N VAL A 210 12.36 4.51 -9.07
CA VAL A 210 12.08 5.89 -8.70
C VAL A 210 12.58 6.83 -9.78
N GLY A 211 11.77 7.81 -10.13
CA GLY A 211 12.01 8.71 -11.26
C GLY A 211 11.46 8.22 -12.60
N ASP A 212 10.92 7.00 -12.68
CA ASP A 212 10.16 6.58 -13.85
C ASP A 212 8.89 7.43 -13.98
N VAL A 213 8.51 7.77 -15.22
CA VAL A 213 7.22 8.39 -15.51
C VAL A 213 6.27 7.31 -16.01
N LEU A 214 5.13 7.16 -15.34
CA LEU A 214 4.13 6.13 -15.62
C LEU A 214 2.90 6.72 -16.31
N GLN A 215 2.33 5.96 -17.24
CA GLN A 215 0.99 6.21 -17.77
C GLN A 215 0.00 5.22 -17.14
N ILE A 216 -0.89 5.73 -16.30
CA ILE A 216 -1.92 4.92 -15.62
C ILE A 216 -3.28 5.21 -16.26
N LYS A 217 -3.98 4.18 -16.72
CA LYS A 217 -5.30 4.35 -17.35
C LYS A 217 -6.43 4.30 -16.34
N LYS A 218 -7.62 4.72 -16.80
CA LYS A 218 -8.87 4.61 -16.05
C LYS A 218 -9.07 3.18 -15.54
N TYR A 219 -9.44 3.06 -14.26
CA TYR A 219 -9.67 1.80 -13.56
C TYR A 219 -8.43 0.93 -13.32
N GLU A 220 -7.23 1.41 -13.63
CA GLU A 220 -5.98 0.77 -13.23
C GLU A 220 -5.58 1.22 -11.82
N ALA A 221 -5.01 0.27 -11.05
CA ALA A 221 -4.43 0.55 -9.76
C ALA A 221 -3.03 1.14 -9.92
N VAL A 222 -2.69 2.10 -9.07
CA VAL A 222 -1.39 2.77 -9.08
C VAL A 222 -0.32 1.86 -8.44
N PRO A 223 0.82 1.61 -9.11
CA PRO A 223 1.81 0.62 -8.67
C PRO A 223 2.79 1.09 -7.59
N ALA A 224 2.97 2.41 -7.45
CA ALA A 224 3.95 3.06 -6.58
C ALA A 224 3.48 4.49 -6.27
N ASP A 225 3.97 5.13 -5.21
CA ASP A 225 3.55 6.50 -4.91
C ASP A 225 4.12 7.46 -5.96
N MET A 226 3.23 8.23 -6.58
CA MET A 226 3.58 9.05 -7.73
C MET A 226 3.05 10.48 -7.62
N LEU A 227 3.86 11.44 -8.05
CA LEU A 227 3.46 12.83 -8.26
C LEU A 227 2.70 12.94 -9.58
N LEU A 228 1.52 13.55 -9.58
CA LEU A 228 0.76 13.80 -10.81
C LEU A 228 1.43 14.91 -11.63
N LEU A 229 1.89 14.56 -12.82
CA LEU A 229 2.46 15.50 -13.77
C LEU A 229 1.40 16.05 -14.71
N ALA A 230 0.52 15.20 -15.23
CA ALA A 230 -0.58 15.64 -16.07
C ALA A 230 -1.75 14.68 -16.01
N VAL A 231 -2.90 15.21 -16.37
CA VAL A 231 -4.16 14.49 -16.46
C VAL A 231 -4.64 14.62 -17.89
N HIS A 232 -5.06 13.52 -18.51
CA HIS A 232 -5.69 13.60 -19.81
C HIS A 232 -7.10 14.16 -19.70
N GLU A 233 -7.36 15.24 -20.42
CA GLU A 233 -8.65 15.91 -20.44
C GLU A 233 -9.33 15.77 -21.79
N THR A 234 -10.66 15.65 -21.76
CA THR A 234 -11.48 15.52 -22.97
C THR A 234 -11.60 16.84 -23.73
N ASP A 235 -11.50 17.97 -23.04
CA ASP A 235 -11.45 19.31 -23.64
C ASP A 235 -10.07 19.94 -23.39
N PRO A 236 -9.17 19.92 -24.39
CA PRO A 236 -7.83 20.49 -24.26
C PRO A 236 -7.81 22.01 -24.15
N SER A 237 -8.92 22.71 -24.45
CA SER A 237 -8.94 24.18 -24.51
C SER A 237 -8.99 24.86 -23.14
N ALA A 238 -9.45 24.14 -22.10
CA ALA A 238 -9.55 24.63 -20.74
C ALA A 238 -9.08 23.57 -19.72
N PRO A 239 -7.77 23.27 -19.67
CA PRO A 239 -7.25 22.22 -18.82
C PRO A 239 -7.35 22.57 -17.33
N VAL A 240 -7.93 21.66 -16.54
CA VAL A 240 -8.16 21.80 -15.09
C VAL A 240 -7.11 21.02 -14.26
N GLY A 241 -6.51 20.00 -14.85
CA GLY A 241 -5.47 19.16 -14.26
C GLY A 241 -5.97 18.22 -13.17
N MET A 242 -7.26 17.90 -13.10
CA MET A 242 -7.85 17.12 -11.99
C MET A 242 -8.17 15.67 -12.35
N CYS A 243 -7.83 14.75 -11.47
CA CYS A 243 -8.27 13.35 -11.54
C CYS A 243 -8.97 12.90 -10.26
N PHE A 244 -9.80 11.88 -10.38
CA PHE A 244 -10.46 11.25 -9.25
C PHE A 244 -9.74 9.94 -8.91
N ILE A 245 -9.58 9.67 -7.62
CA ILE A 245 -9.01 8.42 -7.13
C ILE A 245 -9.97 7.76 -6.14
N GLU A 246 -9.99 6.43 -6.16
CA GLU A 246 -10.64 5.63 -5.13
C GLU A 246 -9.57 5.10 -4.18
N THR A 247 -9.78 5.29 -2.87
CA THR A 247 -8.86 4.90 -1.79
C THR A 247 -9.34 3.71 -0.97
N LYS A 248 -10.35 2.97 -1.44
CA LYS A 248 -10.96 1.84 -0.73
C LYS A 248 -9.95 0.81 -0.18
N SER A 249 -8.82 0.63 -0.86
CA SER A 249 -7.76 -0.30 -0.42
C SER A 249 -6.87 0.25 0.70
N LEU A 250 -6.88 1.55 0.97
CA LEU A 250 -6.04 2.22 1.96
C LEU A 250 -6.82 2.52 3.25
N ASP A 251 -7.98 3.19 3.14
CA ASP A 251 -8.76 3.68 4.28
C ASP A 251 -10.19 3.09 4.35
N GLY A 252 -10.58 2.29 3.35
CA GLY A 252 -11.93 1.72 3.27
C GLY A 252 -13.01 2.73 2.86
N GLU A 253 -12.65 3.97 2.55
CA GLU A 253 -13.59 4.99 2.09
C GLU A 253 -14.07 4.66 0.66
N THR A 254 -15.35 4.91 0.39
CA THR A 254 -15.98 4.63 -0.92
C THR A 254 -16.11 5.88 -1.78
N ASN A 255 -15.94 7.06 -1.18
CA ASN A 255 -16.01 8.32 -1.88
C ASN A 255 -14.75 8.53 -2.74
N LEU A 256 -14.94 9.17 -3.89
CA LEU A 256 -13.84 9.56 -4.74
C LEU A 256 -13.13 10.78 -4.15
N LYS A 257 -11.81 10.75 -4.11
CA LYS A 257 -10.96 11.89 -3.72
C LYS A 257 -10.43 12.59 -4.96
N ILE A 258 -10.38 13.91 -4.92
CA ILE A 258 -9.84 14.73 -6.01
C ILE A 258 -8.33 14.89 -5.80
N ARG A 259 -7.57 14.71 -6.87
CA ARG A 259 -6.15 15.01 -6.96
C ARG A 259 -5.90 15.92 -8.15
N GLN A 260 -4.84 16.73 -8.08
CA GLN A 260 -4.55 17.75 -9.08
C GLN A 260 -3.07 17.70 -9.49
N ALA A 261 -2.83 17.64 -10.79
CA ALA A 261 -1.51 17.79 -11.39
C ALA A 261 -0.97 19.22 -11.22
N LEU A 262 0.33 19.41 -11.37
CA LEU A 262 0.94 20.73 -11.18
C LEU A 262 0.52 21.68 -12.31
N PRO A 263 0.18 22.95 -11.98
CA PRO A 263 -0.18 23.95 -12.97
C PRO A 263 0.84 24.14 -14.09
N CYS A 264 2.13 24.05 -13.75
CA CYS A 264 3.22 24.23 -14.71
C CYS A 264 3.38 23.05 -15.68
N THR A 265 2.96 21.85 -15.30
CA THR A 265 3.20 20.63 -16.08
C THR A 265 1.98 20.25 -16.92
N PHE A 266 0.75 20.39 -16.40
CA PHE A 266 -0.43 19.88 -17.12
C PHE A 266 -0.71 20.60 -18.44
N ALA A 267 -0.39 21.90 -18.55
CA ALA A 267 -0.59 22.67 -19.77
C ALA A 267 0.44 22.35 -20.87
N GLN A 268 1.55 21.70 -20.52
CA GLN A 268 2.67 21.41 -21.42
C GLN A 268 2.66 19.94 -21.91
N LEU A 269 1.89 19.08 -21.25
CA LEU A 269 1.93 17.62 -21.37
C LEU A 269 0.73 17.05 -22.15
N HIS A 270 0.42 17.64 -23.30
CA HIS A 270 -0.58 17.10 -24.22
C HIS A 270 -0.03 15.94 -25.07
N ASP A 271 1.26 15.99 -25.39
CA ASP A 271 1.96 14.98 -26.16
C ASP A 271 2.92 14.18 -25.27
N PRO A 272 2.99 12.84 -25.41
CA PRO A 272 3.96 12.03 -24.68
C PRO A 272 5.41 12.50 -24.87
N ALA A 273 5.81 13.02 -26.03
CA ALA A 273 7.19 13.44 -26.26
C ALA A 273 7.60 14.62 -25.36
N SER A 274 6.65 15.49 -24.99
CA SER A 274 6.90 16.61 -24.06
C SER A 274 7.36 16.15 -22.68
N ILE A 275 7.03 14.91 -22.25
CA ILE A 275 7.49 14.34 -20.99
C ILE A 275 9.01 14.28 -20.93
N GLY A 276 9.67 13.89 -22.04
CA GLY A 276 11.12 13.70 -22.09
C GLY A 276 11.92 14.99 -21.99
N HIS A 277 11.28 16.14 -22.24
CA HIS A 277 11.91 17.46 -22.16
C HIS A 277 11.61 18.19 -20.86
N LEU A 278 10.74 17.65 -20.01
CA LEU A 278 10.35 18.30 -18.76
C LEU A 278 11.56 18.41 -17.81
N PRO A 279 12.04 19.62 -17.50
CA PRO A 279 13.13 19.81 -16.57
C PRO A 279 12.61 19.79 -15.12
N GLY A 280 13.54 19.59 -14.19
CA GLY A 280 13.30 19.81 -12.77
C GLY A 280 13.59 18.63 -11.87
N ARG A 281 13.34 18.85 -10.58
CA ARG A 281 13.47 17.84 -9.52
C ARG A 281 12.38 18.02 -8.48
N VAL A 282 12.06 16.93 -7.81
CA VAL A 282 11.15 16.91 -6.66
C VAL A 282 12.01 16.69 -5.42
N ALA A 283 11.88 17.58 -4.44
CA ALA A 283 12.41 17.37 -3.10
C ALA A 283 11.23 17.10 -2.15
N CYS A 284 11.16 15.93 -1.56
CA CYS A 284 10.06 15.52 -0.69
C CYS A 284 10.58 14.88 0.59
N GLU A 285 9.68 14.71 1.56
CA GLU A 285 9.98 13.93 2.75
C GLU A 285 10.32 12.46 2.43
N HIS A 286 10.93 11.79 3.40
CA HIS A 286 11.14 10.35 3.34
C HIS A 286 9.81 9.60 3.49
N PRO A 287 9.69 8.37 2.96
CA PRO A 287 8.48 7.57 3.12
C PRO A 287 8.12 7.43 4.61
N ASN A 288 6.89 7.81 4.94
CA ASN A 288 6.35 7.77 6.29
C ASN A 288 5.08 6.88 6.30
N HIS A 289 4.54 6.60 7.49
CA HIS A 289 3.32 5.80 7.65
C HIS A 289 2.02 6.65 7.63
N ASP A 290 2.13 7.97 7.53
CA ASP A 290 0.99 8.89 7.54
C ASP A 290 0.42 9.06 6.13
N VAL A 291 -0.64 8.31 5.84
CA VAL A 291 -1.32 8.30 4.54
C VAL A 291 -2.03 9.65 4.24
N ASN A 292 -2.25 10.47 5.27
CA ASN A 292 -3.00 11.73 5.15
C ASN A 292 -2.12 12.96 5.03
N ASN A 293 -0.80 12.80 5.15
CA ASN A 293 0.15 13.89 5.05
C ASN A 293 1.18 13.59 3.97
N PHE A 294 1.49 14.61 3.18
CA PHE A 294 2.60 14.56 2.25
C PHE A 294 3.13 15.98 2.12
N MET A 295 4.45 16.13 2.28
CA MET A 295 5.13 17.41 2.10
C MET A 295 6.31 17.29 1.14
N GLY A 296 6.34 18.20 0.17
CA GLY A 296 7.47 18.34 -0.73
C GLY A 296 7.42 19.64 -1.51
N ARG A 297 8.32 19.74 -2.47
CA ARG A 297 8.40 20.86 -3.41
C ARG A 297 8.92 20.39 -4.75
N PHE A 298 8.35 20.95 -5.80
CA PHE A 298 8.82 20.79 -7.17
C PHE A 298 9.65 22.00 -7.56
N GLU A 299 10.83 21.74 -8.12
CA GLU A 299 11.79 22.73 -8.56
C GLU A 299 11.95 22.57 -10.08
N PRO A 300 11.25 23.37 -10.91
CA PRO A 300 11.19 23.17 -12.36
C PRO A 300 12.52 23.43 -13.09
N GLY A 301 13.48 24.11 -12.44
CA GLY A 301 14.77 24.51 -13.01
C GLY A 301 15.32 25.77 -12.33
N ASP A 302 16.48 26.25 -12.78
CA ASP A 302 17.27 27.28 -12.07
C ASP A 302 16.62 28.68 -12.05
N ASP A 303 15.69 28.99 -12.97
CA ASP A 303 15.01 30.30 -13.07
C ASP A 303 13.50 30.27 -12.73
N ALA A 304 12.98 29.11 -12.32
CA ALA A 304 11.55 28.92 -12.09
C ALA A 304 11.21 28.95 -10.59
N SER A 305 10.03 29.48 -10.26
CA SER A 305 9.56 29.48 -8.88
C SER A 305 9.34 28.06 -8.35
N VAL A 306 9.76 27.83 -7.11
CA VAL A 306 9.54 26.59 -6.40
C VAL A 306 8.05 26.42 -6.11
N ILE A 307 7.51 25.24 -6.43
CA ILE A 307 6.09 24.94 -6.27
C ILE A 307 5.93 23.99 -5.07
N PRO A 308 5.18 24.36 -4.02
CA PRO A 308 4.92 23.46 -2.91
C PRO A 308 4.07 22.27 -3.36
N LEU A 309 4.37 21.09 -2.83
CA LEU A 309 3.64 19.86 -3.09
C LEU A 309 2.97 19.38 -1.81
N ASP A 310 1.67 19.10 -1.93
CA ASP A 310 0.86 18.51 -0.88
C ASP A 310 0.31 17.14 -1.31
N LEU A 311 -0.36 16.45 -0.39
CA LEU A 311 -1.06 15.19 -0.68
C LEU A 311 -2.01 15.30 -1.89
N LYS A 312 -2.60 16.48 -2.15
CA LYS A 312 -3.47 16.72 -3.31
C LYS A 312 -2.77 16.49 -4.65
N ASN A 313 -1.44 16.59 -4.70
CA ASN A 313 -0.65 16.40 -5.91
C ASN A 313 -0.14 14.97 -6.10
N VAL A 314 -0.30 14.12 -5.08
CA VAL A 314 0.26 12.75 -5.06
C VAL A 314 -0.85 11.71 -5.12
N VAL A 315 -0.58 10.62 -5.84
CA VAL A 315 -1.41 9.42 -5.82
C VAL A 315 -0.59 8.28 -5.21
N LEU A 316 -1.13 7.71 -4.14
CA LEU A 316 -0.47 6.64 -3.40
C LEU A 316 -0.69 5.29 -4.06
N ARG A 317 0.22 4.36 -3.81
CA ARG A 317 0.11 2.97 -4.26
C ARG A 317 -1.23 2.36 -3.84
N GLY A 318 -1.83 1.60 -4.75
CA GLY A 318 -3.11 0.91 -4.51
C GLY A 318 -4.34 1.79 -4.70
N CYS A 319 -4.20 3.11 -4.86
CA CYS A 319 -5.30 3.94 -5.34
C CYS A 319 -5.68 3.54 -6.77
N VAL A 320 -6.97 3.64 -7.10
CA VAL A 320 -7.47 3.35 -8.45
C VAL A 320 -7.88 4.64 -9.12
N ILE A 321 -7.38 4.88 -10.35
CA ILE A 321 -7.75 6.06 -11.13
C ILE A 321 -9.19 5.93 -11.61
N ARG A 322 -10.00 6.98 -11.40
CA ARG A 322 -11.41 7.05 -11.76
C ARG A 322 -11.67 8.31 -12.58
N ASN A 323 -12.72 8.26 -13.41
CA ASN A 323 -13.26 9.37 -14.21
C ASN A 323 -12.31 10.05 -15.22
N THR A 324 -11.02 9.71 -15.25
CA THR A 324 -10.05 10.21 -16.23
C THR A 324 -9.56 9.07 -17.12
N PRO A 325 -9.48 9.22 -18.46
CA PRO A 325 -8.98 8.17 -19.36
C PRO A 325 -7.58 7.67 -19.03
N PHE A 326 -6.65 8.58 -18.74
CA PHE A 326 -5.32 8.27 -18.23
C PHE A 326 -4.67 9.48 -17.53
N VAL A 327 -3.64 9.21 -16.74
CA VAL A 327 -2.80 10.21 -16.06
C VAL A 327 -1.33 9.88 -16.27
N TYR A 328 -0.48 10.91 -16.22
CA TYR A 328 0.97 10.78 -16.17
C TYR A 328 1.46 11.09 -14.77
N GLY A 329 2.28 10.21 -14.20
CA GLY A 329 2.82 10.38 -12.86
C GLY A 329 4.30 10.04 -12.76
N LEU A 330 5.07 10.84 -12.03
CA LEU A 330 6.46 10.57 -11.68
C LEU A 330 6.52 9.72 -10.42
N VAL A 331 7.19 8.57 -10.47
CA VAL A 331 7.38 7.71 -9.29
C VAL A 331 8.30 8.39 -8.29
N LEU A 332 7.77 8.67 -7.09
CA LEU A 332 8.52 9.26 -5.97
C LEU A 332 9.04 8.17 -5.03
N ASN A 333 8.17 7.24 -4.66
CA ASN A 333 8.49 6.16 -3.74
C ASN A 333 8.09 4.81 -4.32
N THR A 334 9.03 3.87 -4.27
CA THR A 334 8.85 2.45 -4.58
C THR A 334 8.83 1.62 -3.31
N GLY A 335 8.33 0.39 -3.44
CA GLY A 335 8.23 -0.61 -2.36
C GLY A 335 9.48 -0.83 -1.51
N THR A 336 9.23 -1.33 -0.30
CA THR A 336 10.18 -1.69 0.76
C THR A 336 11.45 -0.83 0.88
N HIS A 337 11.32 0.32 1.53
CA HIS A 337 12.38 0.88 2.40
C HIS A 337 12.62 0.02 3.66
N PHE A 338 12.47 -1.31 3.55
CA PHE A 338 12.77 -2.21 4.64
C PHE A 338 14.21 -2.65 4.48
N LYS A 339 15.11 -1.81 4.99
CA LYS A 339 16.28 -2.35 5.69
C LYS A 339 15.67 -2.98 6.95
N PRO A 340 15.55 -4.32 7.08
CA PRO A 340 15.23 -4.87 8.39
C PRO A 340 16.22 -4.24 9.37
N PRO A 341 15.77 -3.74 10.53
CA PRO A 341 16.69 -3.19 11.51
C PRO A 341 17.74 -4.28 11.75
N ARG A 342 19.01 -3.94 11.51
CA ARG A 342 20.18 -4.76 11.89
C ARG A 342 20.16 -5.18 13.38
N ALA A 343 19.17 -4.73 14.16
CA ALA A 343 18.96 -5.05 15.55
C ALA A 343 18.56 -6.52 15.83
N ILE A 344 18.01 -7.28 14.87
CA ILE A 344 17.62 -8.69 15.15
C ILE A 344 18.77 -9.69 14.91
N LEU A 345 19.87 -9.28 14.25
CA LEU A 345 21.06 -10.12 14.04
C LEU A 345 22.24 -9.79 14.99
N GLN A 346 22.04 -8.92 15.99
CA GLN A 346 23.04 -8.63 17.03
C GLN A 346 22.66 -9.17 18.42
N LEU A 347 21.60 -9.98 18.53
CA LEU A 347 21.19 -10.66 19.77
C LEU A 347 21.11 -12.18 19.60
N LEU A 348 22.00 -12.73 18.78
CA LEU A 348 22.52 -14.09 18.83
C LEU A 348 24.04 -13.99 18.72
#